data_AF-A0A7Y3AIE1-F1
#
_entry.id   AF-A0A7Y3AIE1-F1
#
_cell.length_a   1.000
_cell.length_b   1.000
_cell.length_c   1.000
_cell.angle_alpha   90.00
_cell.angle_beta   90.00
_cell.angle_gamma   90.00
#
_symmetry.space_group_name_H-M   'P 1'
#
loop_
_entity.id
_entity.type
_entity.pdbx_description
1 polymer ?
#
loop_
_entity_poly.entity_id
_entity_poly.type
_entity_poly.pdbx_seq_one_letter_code
_entity_poly.pdbx_strand_id
1 'polypeptide(L)'
;MLVSKNDPRPRVKAELIVPSETIAFLESGEESMQAARDCLKWVREQQKAELTVRNAPVVLELNKVRLLAPVLKPSKIICVAHNFHDFLEELGMKPHAEPRIFAKFANAVASYEDPIPRPAMTQALGYEAELAFVIGKAC
;
A
#
# COMPACT_ATOMS: atom_id res chain seq x y z
N MET A 1 -14.00 -10.23 -16.88
CA MET A 1 -13.05 -11.32 -17.18
C MET A 1 -13.56 -12.72 -16.83
N LEU A 2 -13.85 -13.08 -15.56
CA LEU A 2 -14.30 -14.46 -15.24
C LEU A 2 -15.70 -14.77 -15.79
N VAL A 3 -16.62 -13.80 -15.71
CA VAL A 3 -17.96 -13.90 -16.32
C VAL A 3 -17.88 -14.15 -17.83
N SER A 4 -17.01 -13.41 -18.54
CA SER A 4 -16.82 -13.58 -19.99
C SER A 4 -16.17 -14.93 -20.36
N LYS A 5 -15.66 -15.68 -19.39
CA LYS A 5 -15.12 -17.04 -19.55
C LYS A 5 -16.12 -18.13 -19.12
N ASN A 6 -17.38 -17.79 -18.85
CA ASN A 6 -18.41 -18.72 -18.35
C ASN A 6 -17.99 -19.48 -17.06
N ASP A 7 -17.19 -18.85 -16.19
CA ASP A 7 -16.87 -19.45 -14.88
C ASP A 7 -18.17 -19.60 -14.05
N PRO A 8 -18.43 -20.77 -13.43
CA PRO A 8 -19.68 -21.02 -12.72
C PRO A 8 -19.80 -20.27 -11.39
N ARG A 9 -18.68 -19.81 -10.81
CA ARG A 9 -18.66 -19.06 -9.54
C ARG A 9 -17.67 -17.90 -9.60
N PRO A 10 -17.87 -16.94 -10.52
CA PRO A 10 -16.87 -15.95 -10.87
C PRO A 10 -16.54 -15.02 -9.70
N ARG A 11 -17.50 -14.77 -8.79
CA ARG A 11 -17.30 -13.90 -7.62
C ARG A 11 -16.47 -14.56 -6.53
N VAL A 12 -16.84 -15.78 -6.14
CA VAL A 12 -16.12 -16.53 -5.10
C VAL A 12 -14.68 -16.74 -5.53
N LYS A 13 -14.47 -17.09 -6.81
CA LYS A 13 -13.14 -17.26 -7.37
C LYS A 13 -12.37 -15.95 -7.46
N ALA A 14 -13.01 -14.84 -7.84
CA ALA A 14 -12.36 -13.53 -7.83
C ALA A 14 -11.90 -13.12 -6.43
N GLU A 15 -12.73 -13.30 -5.40
CA GLU A 15 -12.37 -12.96 -4.01
C GLU A 15 -11.20 -13.82 -3.49
N LEU A 16 -11.12 -15.08 -3.91
CA LEU A 16 -10.00 -15.96 -3.55
C LEU A 16 -8.69 -15.57 -4.26
N ILE A 17 -8.78 -15.15 -5.53
CA ILE A 17 -7.60 -14.86 -6.36
C ILE A 17 -7.12 -13.42 -6.14
N VAL A 18 -8.03 -12.45 -5.99
CA VAL A 18 -7.72 -11.04 -5.74
C VAL A 18 -8.61 -10.59 -4.57
N PRO A 19 -8.24 -10.92 -3.32
CA PRO A 19 -8.98 -10.51 -2.15
C PRO A 19 -9.15 -8.99 -2.09
N SER A 20 -10.30 -8.56 -1.60
CA SER A 20 -10.59 -7.13 -1.41
C SER A 20 -9.86 -6.50 -0.22
N GLU A 21 -9.39 -7.34 0.72
CA GLU A 21 -8.61 -6.94 1.88
C GLU A 21 -7.11 -6.99 1.55
N THR A 22 -6.38 -5.91 1.84
CA THR A 22 -5.00 -5.73 1.35
C THR A 22 -3.99 -6.67 1.98
N ILE A 23 -4.13 -7.03 3.25
CA ILE A 23 -3.24 -8.00 3.91
C ILE A 23 -3.44 -9.37 3.27
N ALA A 24 -4.69 -9.82 3.11
CA ALA A 24 -5.00 -11.09 2.46
C ALA A 24 -4.48 -11.15 1.01
N PHE A 25 -4.60 -10.04 0.27
CA PHE A 25 -4.04 -9.89 -1.07
C PHE A 25 -2.52 -10.04 -1.09
N LEU A 26 -1.81 -9.37 -0.18
CA LEU A 26 -0.36 -9.43 -0.08
C LEU A 26 0.15 -10.82 0.35
N GLU A 27 -0.56 -11.49 1.26
CA GLU A 27 -0.25 -12.85 1.72
C GLU A 27 -0.40 -13.90 0.62
N SER A 28 -1.29 -13.65 -0.34
CA SER A 28 -1.51 -14.52 -1.50
C SER A 28 -0.39 -14.41 -2.55
N GLY A 29 0.49 -13.41 -2.42
CA GLY A 29 1.76 -13.33 -3.14
C GLY A 29 1.62 -13.20 -4.65
N GLU A 30 2.49 -13.90 -5.39
CA GLU A 30 2.67 -13.69 -6.83
C GLU A 30 1.43 -14.06 -7.66
N GLU A 31 0.65 -15.06 -7.24
CA GLU A 31 -0.58 -15.46 -7.95
C GLU A 31 -1.59 -14.32 -7.97
N SER A 32 -1.86 -13.71 -6.81
CA SER A 32 -2.77 -12.56 -6.70
C SER A 32 -2.22 -11.32 -7.37
N MET A 33 -0.91 -11.05 -7.24
CA MET A 33 -0.26 -9.93 -7.92
C MET A 33 -0.38 -10.05 -9.44
N GLN A 34 -0.11 -11.23 -10.00
CA GLN A 34 -0.24 -11.46 -11.44
C GLN A 34 -1.70 -11.35 -11.88
N ALA A 35 -2.64 -11.93 -11.14
CA ALA A 35 -4.07 -11.84 -11.47
C ALA A 35 -4.59 -10.39 -11.42
N ALA A 36 -4.14 -9.57 -10.48
CA ALA A 36 -4.45 -8.15 -10.41
C ALA A 36 -3.86 -7.39 -11.62
N ARG A 37 -2.62 -7.68 -12.01
CA ARG A 37 -1.99 -7.10 -13.22
C ARG A 37 -2.75 -7.49 -14.49
N ASP A 38 -3.17 -8.75 -14.61
CA ASP A 38 -3.97 -9.24 -15.73
C ASP A 38 -5.33 -8.54 -15.79
N CYS A 39 -5.97 -8.35 -14.64
CA CYS A 39 -7.21 -7.58 -14.54
C CYS A 39 -7.03 -6.14 -15.03
N LEU A 40 -5.97 -5.46 -14.56
CA LEU A 40 -5.64 -4.09 -14.98
C LEU A 40 -5.34 -4.00 -16.48
N LYS A 41 -4.60 -4.97 -17.03
CA LYS A 41 -4.31 -5.07 -18.46
C LYS A 41 -5.61 -5.24 -19.26
N TRP A 42 -6.46 -6.18 -18.84
CA TRP A 42 -7.75 -6.43 -19.48
C TRP A 42 -8.63 -5.18 -19.46
N VAL A 43 -8.72 -4.46 -18.33
CA VAL A 43 -9.48 -3.21 -18.23
C VAL A 43 -8.95 -2.15 -19.20
N ARG A 44 -7.63 -1.98 -19.31
CA ARG A 44 -6.99 -1.02 -20.23
C ARG A 44 -7.28 -1.35 -21.70
N GLU A 45 -7.26 -2.63 -22.06
CA GLU A 45 -7.54 -3.09 -23.43
C GLU A 45 -8.99 -2.85 -23.85
N GLN A 46 -9.93 -2.86 -22.92
CA GLN A 46 -11.35 -2.63 -23.26
C GLN A 46 -11.63 -1.20 -23.76
N GLN A 47 -10.70 -0.23 -23.60
CA GLN A 47 -10.78 1.18 -24.07
C GLN A 47 -12.10 1.93 -23.82
N LYS A 48 -13.00 1.39 -22.99
CA LYS A 48 -14.30 1.99 -22.71
C LYS A 48 -14.24 2.69 -21.37
N ALA A 49 -14.26 4.03 -21.41
CA ALA A 49 -14.49 4.88 -20.25
C ALA A 49 -15.79 4.53 -19.48
N GLU A 50 -16.68 3.75 -20.10
CA GLU A 50 -17.98 3.34 -19.58
C GLU A 50 -18.04 1.86 -19.16
N LEU A 51 -16.91 1.16 -19.01
CA LEU A 51 -16.97 -0.21 -18.48
C LEU A 51 -17.59 -0.18 -17.08
N THR A 52 -18.77 -0.79 -16.95
CA THR A 52 -19.49 -0.87 -15.70
C THR A 52 -19.60 -2.31 -15.21
N VAL A 53 -19.49 -2.47 -13.89
CA VAL A 53 -19.76 -3.73 -13.19
C VAL A 53 -20.77 -3.40 -12.10
N ARG A 54 -21.92 -4.08 -12.10
CA ARG A 54 -23.02 -3.84 -11.15
C ARG A 54 -23.51 -2.37 -11.16
N ASN A 55 -23.64 -1.79 -12.35
CA ASN A 55 -24.05 -0.39 -12.55
C ASN A 55 -23.08 0.64 -11.95
N ALA A 56 -21.84 0.25 -11.64
CA ALA A 56 -20.79 1.14 -11.17
C ALA A 56 -19.63 1.15 -12.18
N PRO A 57 -19.01 2.31 -12.45
CA PRO A 57 -17.82 2.38 -13.29
C PRO A 57 -16.67 1.64 -12.62
N VAL A 58 -15.86 0.93 -13.41
CA VAL A 58 -14.67 0.22 -12.89
C VAL A 58 -13.40 1.08 -12.89
N VAL A 59 -13.45 2.23 -13.55
CA VAL A 59 -12.40 3.26 -13.53
C VAL A 59 -12.99 4.48 -12.85
N LEU A 60 -12.32 4.96 -11.80
CA LEU A 60 -12.73 6.11 -11.01
C LEU A 60 -11.69 7.21 -11.16
N GLU A 61 -12.14 8.46 -11.22
CA GLU A 61 -11.24 9.61 -11.13
C GLU A 61 -10.64 9.70 -9.73
N LEU A 62 -9.35 10.06 -9.64
CA LEU A 62 -8.63 10.08 -8.38
C LEU A 62 -9.24 11.05 -7.35
N ASN A 63 -9.78 12.18 -7.80
CA ASN A 63 -10.46 13.18 -6.97
C ASN A 63 -11.86 12.74 -6.49
N LYS A 64 -12.41 11.64 -7.01
CA LYS A 64 -13.70 11.06 -6.60
C LYS A 64 -13.55 9.90 -5.63
N VAL A 65 -12.31 9.58 -5.24
CA VAL A 65 -12.01 8.52 -4.28
C VAL A 65 -11.15 9.07 -3.15
N ARG A 66 -11.24 8.43 -1.99
CA ARG A 66 -10.30 8.65 -0.89
C ARG A 66 -9.25 7.55 -0.94
N LEU A 67 -7.99 7.94 -1.07
CA LEU A 67 -6.89 7.01 -0.88
C LEU A 67 -6.72 6.72 0.61
N LEU A 68 -6.56 5.44 0.93
CA LEU A 68 -6.23 4.96 2.26
C LEU A 68 -4.74 4.58 2.31
N ALA A 69 -4.20 4.43 3.51
CA ALA A 69 -2.85 3.90 3.67
C ALA A 69 -2.76 2.51 2.99
N PRO A 70 -1.65 2.20 2.28
CA PRO A 70 -1.51 0.94 1.55
C PRO A 70 -1.70 -0.31 2.42
N VAL A 71 -1.36 -0.22 3.70
CA VAL A 71 -1.66 -1.25 4.70
C VAL A 71 -2.29 -0.55 5.91
N LEU A 72 -3.60 -0.72 6.10
CA LEU A 72 -4.34 -0.04 7.16
C LEU A 72 -3.99 -0.53 8.57
N LYS A 73 -3.65 -1.82 8.71
CA LYS A 73 -3.43 -2.48 10.00
C LYS A 73 -2.17 -3.35 9.96
N PRO A 74 -0.97 -2.76 9.78
CA PRO A 74 0.26 -3.54 9.76
C PRO A 74 0.47 -4.23 11.11
N SER A 75 0.88 -5.50 11.09
CA SER A 75 1.20 -6.25 12.31
C SER A 75 2.46 -5.72 13.01
N LYS A 76 3.46 -5.32 12.21
CA LYS A 76 4.73 -4.74 12.66
C LYS A 76 5.16 -3.63 11.70
N ILE A 77 5.73 -2.56 12.26
CA ILE A 77 6.43 -1.53 11.49
C ILE A 77 7.86 -1.47 12.03
N ILE A 78 8.82 -1.89 11.20
CA ILE A 78 10.24 -1.93 11.55
C ILE A 78 10.93 -0.81 10.76
N CYS A 79 11.53 0.12 11.48
CA CYS A 79 12.18 1.30 10.92
C CYS A 79 13.70 1.17 11.06
N VAL A 80 14.43 1.82 10.15
CA VAL A 80 15.89 1.89 10.17
C VAL A 80 16.28 3.35 10.32
N ALA A 81 16.89 3.71 11.45
CA ALA A 81 17.39 5.05 11.68
C ALA A 81 18.76 5.24 11.01
N HIS A 82 19.04 6.47 10.55
CA HIS A 82 20.36 6.89 10.09
C HIS A 82 20.93 6.04 8.93
N ASN A 83 20.07 5.61 7.98
CA ASN A 83 20.47 4.83 6.81
C ASN A 83 20.68 5.68 5.54
N PHE A 84 20.49 7.00 5.61
CA PHE A 84 20.79 7.93 4.53
C PHE A 84 22.06 8.71 4.86
N HIS A 85 23.18 8.35 4.21
CA HIS A 85 24.51 8.81 4.58
C HIS A 85 24.68 10.33 4.43
N ASP A 86 24.16 10.91 3.36
CA ASP A 86 24.26 12.36 3.08
C ASP A 86 23.69 13.18 4.25
N PHE A 87 22.55 12.76 4.80
CA PHE A 87 21.96 13.43 5.97
C PHE A 87 22.81 13.29 7.24
N LEU A 88 23.56 12.19 7.40
CA LEU A 88 24.51 12.07 8.51
C LEU A 88 25.71 13.00 8.36
N GLU A 89 26.20 13.17 7.14
CA GLU A 89 27.30 14.10 6.84
C GLU A 89 26.89 15.54 7.15
N GLU A 90 25.68 15.95 6.78
CA GLU A 90 25.11 17.27 7.12
C GLU A 90 25.05 17.52 8.64
N LEU A 91 24.76 16.48 9.42
CA LEU A 91 24.72 16.54 10.88
C LEU A 91 26.09 16.40 11.54
N GLY A 92 27.17 16.19 10.77
CA GLY A 92 28.52 15.91 11.30
C GLY A 92 28.60 14.57 12.05
N MET A 93 27.71 13.63 11.75
CA MET A 93 27.62 12.32 12.36
C MET A 93 28.36 11.26 11.52
N LYS A 94 28.89 10.24 12.18
CA LYS A 94 29.48 9.08 11.49
C LYS A 94 28.44 7.98 11.29
N PRO A 95 28.48 7.25 10.16
CA PRO A 95 27.67 6.04 9.98
C PRO A 95 27.89 5.03 11.11
N HIS A 96 26.83 4.33 11.47
CA HIS A 96 26.91 3.20 12.40
C HIS A 96 27.40 1.95 11.65
N ALA A 97 28.20 1.11 12.32
CA ALA A 97 28.65 -0.16 11.74
C ALA A 97 27.51 -1.16 11.52
N GLU A 98 26.42 -1.00 12.28
CA GLU A 98 25.24 -1.85 12.25
C GLU A 98 23.97 -0.99 12.10
N PRO A 99 22.91 -1.50 11.44
CA PRO A 99 21.65 -0.79 11.32
C PRO A 99 21.01 -0.49 12.68
N ARG A 100 20.57 0.76 12.87
CA ARG A 100 19.83 1.17 14.06
C ARG A 100 18.36 0.89 13.85
N ILE A 101 17.86 -0.18 14.45
CA ILE A 101 16.47 -0.60 14.29
C ILE A 101 15.60 -0.08 15.43
N PHE A 102 14.41 0.40 15.08
CA PHE A 102 13.36 0.73 16.04
C PHE A 102 11.99 0.34 15.47
N ALA A 103 10.95 0.33 16.33
CA ALA A 103 9.60 -0.03 15.92
C ALA A 103 8.65 1.15 16.06
N LYS A 104 7.69 1.23 15.13
CA LYS A 104 6.48 2.06 15.26
C LYS A 104 5.28 1.12 15.43
N PHE A 105 4.21 1.62 16.06
CA PHE A 105 2.97 0.87 16.23
C PHE A 105 1.97 1.22 15.12
N ALA A 106 0.98 0.36 14.89
CA ALA A 106 0.00 0.53 13.81
C ALA A 106 -0.79 1.85 13.90
N ASN A 107 -0.94 2.43 15.08
CA ASN A 107 -1.59 3.74 15.28
C ASN A 107 -0.76 4.94 14.77
N ALA A 108 0.49 4.72 14.33
CA ALA A 108 1.32 5.74 13.70
C ALA A 108 1.06 5.87 12.17
N VAL A 109 0.26 4.98 11.59
CA VAL A 109 -0.08 5.03 10.15
C VAL A 109 -1.14 6.08 9.91
N ALA A 110 -0.83 7.04 9.03
CA ALA A 110 -1.77 8.02 8.48
C ALA A 110 -1.89 7.80 6.96
N SER A 111 -3.03 8.13 6.37
CA SER A 111 -3.22 8.10 4.93
C SER A 111 -2.70 9.37 4.26
N TYR A 112 -2.65 9.33 2.93
CA TYR A 112 -2.51 10.53 2.12
C TYR A 112 -3.57 11.57 2.51
N GLU A 113 -3.11 12.80 2.78
CA GLU A 113 -3.91 13.96 3.21
C GLU A 113 -4.59 13.84 4.60
N ASP A 114 -4.35 12.78 5.36
CA ASP A 114 -4.84 12.72 6.73
C ASP A 114 -4.15 13.81 7.59
N PRO A 115 -4.88 14.49 8.48
CA PRO A 115 -4.30 15.52 9.34
C PRO A 115 -3.37 14.90 10.37
N ILE A 116 -2.20 15.52 10.58
CA ILE A 116 -1.26 15.12 11.63
C ILE A 116 -1.47 16.01 12.86
N PRO A 117 -1.96 15.48 14.00
CA PRO A 117 -2.16 16.27 15.19
C PRO A 117 -0.80 16.72 15.75
N ARG A 118 -0.64 18.03 15.97
CA ARG A 118 0.54 18.60 16.64
C ARG A 118 0.38 18.50 18.15
N PRO A 119 1.20 17.72 18.87
CA PRO A 119 1.13 17.68 20.34
C PRO A 119 1.52 19.02 20.95
N ALA A 120 0.82 19.45 22.00
CA ALA A 120 1.06 20.75 22.64
C ALA A 120 2.49 20.92 23.18
N MET A 121 3.11 19.83 23.62
CA MET A 121 4.49 19.80 24.13
C MET A 121 5.57 19.87 23.04
N THR A 122 5.20 19.73 21.76
CA THR A 122 6.17 19.69 20.66
C THR A 122 6.67 21.08 20.30
N GLN A 123 7.98 21.30 20.34
CA GLN A 123 8.58 22.57 19.91
C GLN A 123 8.99 22.55 18.43
N ALA A 124 9.32 21.38 17.89
CA ALA A 124 9.67 21.18 16.49
C ALA A 124 8.86 20.00 15.94
N LEU A 125 7.94 20.29 15.00
CA LEU A 125 7.22 19.28 14.23
C LEU A 125 7.67 19.45 12.78
N GLY A 126 8.25 18.40 12.21
CA GLY A 126 8.80 18.41 10.86
C GLY A 126 8.44 17.13 10.10
N TYR A 127 8.86 17.09 8.84
CA TYR A 127 8.70 15.94 7.96
C TYR A 127 10.01 15.18 7.84
N GLU A 128 9.90 13.86 7.68
CA GLU A 128 10.99 12.99 7.24
C GLU A 128 10.54 12.29 5.97
N ALA A 129 11.34 12.39 4.91
CA ALA A 129 11.10 11.66 3.67
C ALA A 129 11.73 10.26 3.81
N GLU A 130 10.89 9.23 3.90
CA GLU A 130 11.32 7.83 4.02
C GLU A 130 10.83 6.99 2.84
N LEU A 131 11.54 5.90 2.56
CA LEU A 131 11.08 4.83 1.67
C LEU A 131 10.75 3.59 2.50
N ALA A 132 9.56 3.02 2.28
CA ALA A 132 9.12 1.81 2.95
C ALA A 132 8.88 0.67 1.97
N PHE A 133 9.13 -0.55 2.42
CA PHE A 133 8.77 -1.78 1.73
C PHE A 133 7.72 -2.54 2.53
N VAL A 134 6.78 -3.17 1.84
CA VAL A 134 5.77 -4.02 2.47
C VAL A 134 6.13 -5.48 2.23
N ILE A 135 6.31 -6.24 3.31
CA ILE A 135 6.60 -7.67 3.26
C ILE A 135 5.27 -8.42 3.36
N GLY A 136 4.78 -8.92 2.23
CA GLY A 136 3.50 -9.64 2.15
C GLY A 136 3.58 -11.13 2.46
N LYS A 137 4.75 -11.76 2.25
CA LYS A 137 4.94 -13.21 2.43
C LYS A 137 6.03 -13.48 3.46
N ALA A 138 5.70 -14.27 4.47
CA ALA A 138 6.67 -14.76 5.44
C ALA A 138 7.61 -15.81 4.82
N CYS A 139 8.86 -15.83 5.29
CA CYS A 139 9.90 -16.76 4.87
C CYS A 139 9.66 -18.18 5.40
#